data_AF-A0A379UVQ4-F1
#
_entry.id   AF-A0A379UVQ4-F1
#
_cell.length_a   1.000
_cell.length_b   1.000
_cell.length_c   1.000
_cell.angle_alpha   90.00
_cell.angle_beta   90.00
_cell.angle_gamma   90.00
#
_symmetry.space_group_name_H-M   'P 1'
#
loop_
_entity.id
_entity.type
_entity.pdbx_description
1 polymer ?
#
loop_
_entity_poly.entity_id
_entity_poly.type
_entity_poly.pdbx_seq_one_letter_code
_entity_poly.pdbx_strand_id
1 'polypeptide(L)'
;MKQQRQLRRREADETAELPADLPPLLRRLYASRGVRSARELERSVKGMLPWQQLSGIDNAVEILYNAFREGTRIIVVGDFDADGATSTALSVLGMRAFGM
;
A
#
# COMPACT_ATOMS: atom_id res chain seq x y z
N MET A 1 4.75 -36.52 -3.45
CA MET A 1 3.27 -36.53 -3.48
C MET A 1 2.81 -35.15 -3.93
N LYS A 2 2.07 -35.01 -5.04
CA LYS A 2 1.56 -33.70 -5.50
C LYS A 2 0.45 -33.24 -4.56
N GLN A 3 0.59 -32.08 -3.92
CA GLN A 3 -0.50 -31.47 -3.18
C GLN A 3 -1.67 -31.21 -4.14
N GLN A 4 -2.81 -31.85 -3.84
CA GLN A 4 -4.03 -31.67 -4.59
C GLN A 4 -4.60 -30.29 -4.23
N ARG A 5 -4.68 -29.38 -5.21
CA ARG A 5 -5.23 -28.03 -4.99
C ARG A 5 -6.73 -28.16 -4.69
N GLN A 6 -7.13 -27.89 -3.45
CA GLN A 6 -8.53 -27.89 -3.05
C GLN A 6 -9.15 -26.54 -3.39
N LEU A 7 -10.12 -26.51 -4.31
CA LEU A 7 -10.93 -25.32 -4.55
C LEU A 7 -11.85 -25.11 -3.34
N ARG A 8 -11.73 -23.96 -2.68
CA ARG A 8 -12.60 -23.56 -1.58
C ARG A 8 -13.45 -22.38 -2.01
N ARG A 9 -14.78 -22.50 -1.81
CA ARG A 9 -15.70 -21.38 -1.95
C ARG A 9 -15.63 -20.55 -0.68
N ARG A 10 -15.41 -19.24 -0.81
CA ARG A 10 -15.55 -18.30 0.30
C ARG A 10 -17.03 -17.92 0.42
N GLU A 11 -17.57 -18.01 1.62
CA GLU A 11 -18.92 -17.51 1.89
C GLU A 11 -18.90 -15.98 1.90
N ALA A 12 -19.98 -15.38 1.42
CA ALA A 12 -20.14 -13.94 1.45
C ALA A 12 -20.61 -13.53 2.84
N ASP A 13 -19.94 -12.55 3.43
CA ASP A 13 -20.40 -11.94 4.67
C ASP A 13 -21.67 -11.14 4.41
N GLU A 14 -22.81 -11.62 4.89
CA GLU A 14 -24.10 -10.96 4.73
C GLU A 14 -24.23 -9.68 5.57
N THR A 15 -23.32 -9.47 6.53
CA THR A 15 -23.27 -8.25 7.35
C THR A 15 -22.52 -7.09 6.69
N ALA A 16 -21.93 -7.30 5.51
CA ALA A 16 -21.19 -6.27 4.79
C ALA A 16 -22.10 -5.13 4.30
N GLU A 17 -21.81 -3.91 4.75
CA GLU A 17 -22.49 -2.66 4.39
C GLU A 17 -21.94 -2.10 3.08
N LEU A 18 -22.16 -2.84 1.99
CA LEU A 18 -21.70 -2.47 0.65
C LEU A 18 -22.75 -1.61 -0.08
N PRO A 19 -22.32 -0.64 -0.91
CA PRO A 19 -23.22 0.22 -1.67
C PRO A 19 -24.29 -0.53 -2.47
N ALA A 20 -25.53 -0.02 -2.44
CA ALA A 20 -26.67 -0.65 -3.10
C ALA A 20 -26.65 -0.50 -4.64
N ASP A 21 -25.91 0.48 -5.16
CA ASP A 21 -25.69 0.74 -6.58
C ASP A 21 -24.64 -0.20 -7.19
N LEU A 22 -23.91 -0.98 -6.38
CA LEU A 22 -23.02 -2.03 -6.89
C LEU A 22 -23.82 -3.16 -7.56
N PRO A 23 -23.39 -3.65 -8.73
CA PRO A 23 -23.94 -4.86 -9.32
C PRO A 23 -23.99 -6.03 -8.31
N PRO A 24 -25.10 -6.81 -8.25
CA PRO A 24 -25.28 -7.86 -7.24
C PRO A 24 -24.15 -8.88 -7.17
N LEU A 25 -23.54 -9.20 -8.33
CA LEU A 25 -22.38 -10.08 -8.40
C LEU A 25 -21.14 -9.49 -7.72
N LEU A 26 -20.85 -8.20 -7.95
CA LEU A 26 -19.70 -7.53 -7.34
C LEU A 26 -19.89 -7.42 -5.83
N ARG A 27 -21.09 -7.08 -5.36
CA ARG A 27 -21.42 -7.05 -3.93
C ARG A 27 -21.12 -8.39 -3.24
N ARG A 28 -21.56 -9.50 -3.84
CA ARG A 28 -21.26 -10.86 -3.34
C ARG A 28 -19.77 -11.19 -3.37
N LEU A 29 -19.06 -10.80 -4.43
CA LEU A 29 -17.62 -11.06 -4.57
C LEU A 29 -16.77 -10.28 -3.57
N TYR A 30 -17.12 -9.03 -3.29
CA TYR A 30 -16.45 -8.18 -2.31
C TYR A 30 -16.69 -8.69 -0.88
N ALA A 31 -17.94 -8.98 -0.54
CA ALA A 31 -18.28 -9.58 0.75
C ALA A 31 -17.53 -10.91 0.98
N SER A 32 -17.44 -11.77 -0.05
CA SER A 32 -16.67 -13.03 0.04
C SER A 32 -15.14 -12.84 0.15
N ARG A 33 -14.63 -11.63 -0.10
CA ARG A 33 -13.22 -11.25 0.06
C ARG A 33 -12.96 -10.52 1.36
N GLY A 34 -13.97 -10.36 2.21
CA GLY A 34 -13.85 -9.70 3.51
C GLY A 34 -13.94 -8.18 3.45
N VAL A 35 -14.36 -7.61 2.31
CA VAL A 35 -14.67 -6.18 2.20
C VAL A 35 -15.99 -5.92 2.91
N ARG A 36 -16.00 -5.06 3.93
CA ARG A 36 -17.18 -4.86 4.80
C ARG A 36 -17.91 -3.56 4.54
N SER A 37 -17.28 -2.59 3.90
CA SER A 37 -17.85 -1.25 3.75
C SER A 37 -17.46 -0.58 2.43
N ALA A 38 -18.22 0.45 2.04
CA ALA A 38 -17.89 1.28 0.89
C ALA A 38 -16.49 1.92 0.98
N ARG A 39 -16.02 2.22 2.20
CA ARG A 39 -14.71 2.86 2.44
C ARG A 39 -13.54 1.98 1.99
N GLU A 40 -13.67 0.66 2.12
CA GLU A 40 -12.64 -0.30 1.69
C GLU A 40 -12.59 -0.47 0.17
N LEU A 41 -13.55 0.10 -0.57
CA LEU A 41 -13.55 0.16 -2.03
C LEU A 41 -12.91 1.44 -2.58
N GLU A 42 -12.45 2.35 -1.71
CA GLU A 42 -11.68 3.52 -2.09
C GLU A 42 -10.34 3.10 -2.67
N ARG A 43 -10.04 3.58 -3.88
CA ARG A 43 -8.84 3.20 -4.66
C ARG A 43 -7.88 4.37 -4.86
N SER A 44 -8.29 5.57 -4.52
CA SER A 44 -7.44 6.75 -4.54
C SER A 44 -6.60 6.84 -3.27
N VAL A 45 -5.62 7.74 -3.31
CA VAL A 45 -4.75 8.05 -2.16
C VAL A 45 -5.50 8.58 -0.93
N LYS A 46 -6.78 8.97 -1.08
CA LYS A 46 -7.63 9.42 0.05
C LYS A 46 -7.83 8.33 1.10
N GLY A 47 -7.77 7.06 0.70
CA GLY A 47 -7.90 5.91 1.60
C GLY A 47 -6.60 5.49 2.28
N MET A 48 -5.46 6.12 1.95
CA MET A 48 -4.18 5.76 2.55
C MET A 48 -4.15 6.07 4.04
N LEU A 49 -3.46 5.21 4.79
CA LEU A 49 -3.17 5.47 6.19
C LEU A 49 -2.30 6.73 6.32
N PRO A 50 -2.50 7.54 7.37
CA PRO A 50 -1.63 8.67 7.67
C PRO A 50 -0.18 8.21 7.82
N TRP A 51 0.76 8.97 7.24
CA TRP A 51 2.19 8.64 7.28
C TRP A 51 2.74 8.55 8.70
N GLN A 52 2.11 9.23 9.68
CA GLN A 52 2.47 9.19 11.10
C GLN A 52 2.39 7.78 11.70
N GLN A 53 1.69 6.85 11.04
CA GLN A 53 1.62 5.46 11.47
C GLN A 53 2.82 4.62 11.01
N LEU A 54 3.67 5.16 10.15
CA LEU A 54 4.91 4.49 9.74
C LEU A 54 5.87 4.48 10.95
N SER A 55 6.23 3.28 11.38
CA SER A 55 7.14 3.09 12.51
C SER A 55 8.48 3.77 12.24
N GLY A 56 8.91 4.63 13.18
CA GLY A 56 10.19 5.34 13.10
C GLY A 56 10.25 6.50 12.10
N ILE A 57 9.11 6.98 11.58
CA ILE A 57 9.08 8.00 10.53
C ILE A 57 9.74 9.32 10.96
N ASP A 58 9.50 9.78 12.19
CA ASP A 58 10.06 11.05 12.67
C ASP A 58 11.60 11.02 12.68
N ASN A 59 12.18 9.95 13.24
CA ASN A 59 13.64 9.75 13.26
C ASN A 59 14.22 9.63 11.84
N ALA A 60 13.53 8.92 10.94
CA ALA A 60 13.98 8.76 9.55
C ALA A 60 14.00 10.10 8.80
N VAL A 61 12.97 10.92 9.00
CA VAL A 61 12.88 12.27 8.41
C VAL A 61 13.98 13.17 8.95
N GLU A 62 14.26 13.13 10.26
CA GLU A 62 15.34 13.91 10.87
C GLU A 62 16.72 13.54 10.26
N ILE A 63 17.01 12.25 10.11
CA ILE A 63 18.25 11.77 9.48
C ILE A 63 18.37 12.29 8.04
N LEU A 64 17.32 12.14 7.24
CA LEU A 64 17.32 12.58 5.84
C LEU A 64 17.46 14.10 5.71
N TYR A 65 16.78 14.85 6.59
CA TYR A 65 16.86 16.31 6.61
C TYR A 65 18.24 16.82 7.00
N ASN A 66 18.89 16.20 7.99
CA ASN A 66 20.26 16.55 8.36
C ASN A 66 21.24 16.21 7.24
N ALA A 67 21.12 15.01 6.63
CA ALA A 67 21.93 14.61 5.48
C ALA A 67 21.79 15.59 4.30
N PHE A 68 20.58 16.09 4.03
CA PHE A 68 20.35 17.13 3.03
C PHE A 68 21.12 18.41 3.34
N ARG A 69 20.97 18.93 4.57
CA ARG A 69 21.59 20.19 4.99
C ARG A 69 23.11 20.14 4.95
N GLU A 70 23.68 18.98 5.24
CA GLU A 70 25.12 18.75 5.27
C GLU A 70 25.70 18.39 3.90
N GLY A 71 24.87 18.18 2.87
CA GLY A 71 25.33 17.74 1.55
C GLY A 71 25.88 16.31 1.54
N THR A 72 25.39 15.47 2.46
CA THR A 72 25.83 14.08 2.62
C THR A 72 25.36 13.26 1.43
N ARG A 73 26.26 12.44 0.87
CA ARG A 73 25.91 11.51 -0.22
C ARG A 73 24.97 10.42 0.29
N ILE A 74 23.81 10.29 -0.33
CA ILE A 74 22.80 9.28 0.00
C ILE A 74 22.82 8.19 -1.08
N ILE A 75 22.81 6.93 -0.65
CA ILE A 75 22.63 5.76 -1.52
C ILE A 75 21.29 5.13 -1.17
N VAL A 76 20.43 4.94 -2.17
CA VAL A 76 19.16 4.22 -2.03
C VAL A 76 19.36 2.78 -2.51
N VAL A 77 19.07 1.81 -1.65
CA VAL A 77 19.16 0.38 -1.95
C VAL A 77 17.77 -0.24 -1.80
N GLY A 78 17.24 -0.80 -2.89
CA GLY A 78 16.00 -1.57 -2.89
C GLY A 78 16.23 -3.05 -3.12
N ASP A 79 15.19 -3.85 -2.92
CA ASP A 79 15.19 -5.27 -3.28
C ASP A 79 15.10 -5.48 -4.80
N PHE A 80 15.37 -6.69 -5.25
CA PHE A 80 15.44 -7.10 -6.67
C PHE A 80 14.07 -7.28 -7.34
N ASP A 81 12.95 -7.19 -6.61
CA ASP A 81 11.62 -7.30 -7.20
C ASP A 81 11.09 -5.97 -7.78
N ALA A 82 9.91 -6.03 -8.39
CA ALA A 82 9.30 -4.86 -9.00
C ALA A 82 8.99 -3.75 -7.97
N ASP A 83 8.66 -4.11 -6.73
CA ASP A 83 8.38 -3.15 -5.67
C ASP A 83 9.66 -2.44 -5.23
N GLY A 84 10.74 -3.20 -5.01
CA GLY A 84 12.07 -2.68 -4.70
C GLY A 84 12.63 -1.77 -5.80
N ALA A 85 12.50 -2.16 -7.07
CA ALA A 85 12.97 -1.37 -8.20
C ALA A 85 12.18 -0.05 -8.35
N THR A 86 10.86 -0.09 -8.24
CA THR A 86 10.00 1.11 -8.41
C THR A 86 10.09 2.07 -7.23
N SER A 87 10.15 1.56 -6.00
CA SER A 87 10.35 2.38 -4.79
C SER A 87 11.71 3.06 -4.78
N THR A 88 12.77 2.37 -5.23
CA THR A 88 14.11 2.96 -5.38
C THR A 88 14.11 4.10 -6.40
N ALA A 89 13.51 3.86 -7.58
CA ALA A 89 13.40 4.89 -8.62
C ALA A 89 12.60 6.10 -8.11
N LEU A 90 11.47 5.88 -7.44
CA LEU A 90 10.66 6.95 -6.85
C LEU A 90 11.44 7.76 -5.82
N SER A 91 12.19 7.09 -4.93
CA SER A 91 13.00 7.73 -3.90
C SER A 91 14.07 8.64 -4.50
N VAL A 92 14.80 8.15 -5.51
CA VAL A 92 15.83 8.94 -6.22
C VAL A 92 15.21 10.14 -6.93
N LEU A 93 14.07 9.95 -7.62
CA LEU A 93 13.37 11.05 -8.30
C LEU A 93 12.86 12.10 -7.33
N GLY A 94 12.27 11.69 -6.21
CA GLY A 94 11.76 12.58 -5.17
C GLY A 94 12.89 13.38 -4.51
N MET A 95 13.96 12.71 -4.09
CA MET A 95 15.13 13.36 -3.48
C MET A 95 15.72 14.44 -4.40
N ARG A 96 15.91 14.11 -5.69
CA ARG A 96 16.40 15.09 -6.68
C ARG A 96 15.45 16.27 -6.89
N ALA A 97 14.14 16.03 -6.86
CA ALA A 97 13.15 17.10 -6.98
C ALA A 97 13.19 18.09 -5.80
N PHE A 98 13.65 17.64 -4.62
CA PHE A 98 13.89 18.50 -3.45
C PHE A 98 15.27 19.18 -3.44
N GLY A 99 16.13 18.91 -4.44
CA GLY A 99 17.46 19.49 -4.56
C GLY A 99 18.58 18.70 -3.86
N MET A 100 18.32 17.43 -3.49
CA MET A 100 19.35 16.49 -3.02
C MET A 100 20.17 15.90 -4.17
#